data_AF-A0A9D8N7Q8-F1
#
_entry.id   AF-A0A9D8N7Q8-F1
#
_cell.length_a   1.000
_cell.length_b   1.000
_cell.length_c   1.000
_cell.angle_alpha   90.00
_cell.angle_beta   90.00
_cell.angle_gamma   90.00
#
_symmetry.space_group_name_H-M   'P 1'
#
loop_
_entity.id
_entity.type
_entity.pdbx_description
1 polymer ?
#
loop_
_entity_poly.entity_id
_entity_poly.type
_entity_poly.pdbx_seq_one_letter_code
_entity_poly.pdbx_strand_id
1 'polypeptide(L)'
;MQNNANNMAQVAKTQKPKKKKHIISRSDRKRLAVAHFQMYRAMFLKGILSGMTIGAASHNAFQFINAKLSTMDRNNPVTKFLLRINKHRSKRIAKRVMTSRNRDAQVAFMPEQQQKIQAKIPQWTSKALFVFNTLLQRYQMLAKNAAKPAQHSQNSPATEYKKKQFAGATTIISIFLQKRSTLSK
;
A
#
# COMPACT_ATOMS: atom_id res chain seq x y z
N MET A 1 -55.62 38.24 -15.54
CA MET A 1 -54.21 38.40 -15.97
C MET A 1 -53.36 38.24 -14.72
N GLN A 2 -53.00 37.02 -14.31
CA GLN A 2 -51.84 36.22 -14.73
C GLN A 2 -50.47 36.84 -14.41
N ASN A 3 -49.71 36.07 -13.62
CA ASN A 3 -48.24 35.93 -13.56
C ASN A 3 -47.45 36.87 -12.61
N ASN A 4 -46.99 36.32 -11.48
CA ASN A 4 -45.60 35.84 -11.43
C ASN A 4 -45.32 35.02 -10.14
N ALA A 5 -45.78 33.77 -10.18
CA ALA A 5 -45.12 32.68 -9.48
C ALA A 5 -43.88 32.31 -10.29
N ASN A 6 -42.75 33.01 -10.10
CA ASN A 6 -41.48 32.57 -10.65
C ASN A 6 -40.31 33.14 -9.86
N ASN A 7 -39.36 32.25 -9.59
CA ASN A 7 -38.04 32.50 -9.02
C ASN A 7 -37.89 32.44 -7.49
N MET A 8 -38.74 31.62 -6.84
CA MET A 8 -38.26 30.64 -5.85
C MET A 8 -37.49 29.48 -6.54
N ALA A 9 -36.63 29.79 -7.51
CA ALA A 9 -35.67 28.83 -8.04
C ALA A 9 -34.50 28.78 -7.06
N GLN A 10 -34.76 28.07 -5.97
CA GLN A 10 -33.83 27.21 -5.28
C GLN A 10 -32.48 27.14 -6.02
N VAL A 11 -31.52 27.94 -5.53
CA VAL A 11 -30.10 27.68 -5.74
C VAL A 11 -29.76 26.47 -4.86
N ALA A 12 -30.38 25.34 -5.18
CA ALA A 12 -29.90 24.02 -4.82
C ALA A 12 -28.62 23.83 -5.61
N LYS A 13 -27.53 24.45 -5.14
CA LYS A 13 -26.18 23.97 -5.41
C LYS A 13 -26.18 22.53 -4.91
N THR A 14 -26.49 21.61 -5.82
CA THR A 14 -26.22 20.20 -5.68
C THR A 14 -24.73 20.11 -5.39
N GLN A 15 -24.40 20.07 -4.10
CA GLN A 15 -23.09 19.70 -3.63
C GLN A 15 -22.89 18.28 -4.15
N LYS A 16 -22.30 18.16 -5.35
CA LYS A 16 -21.81 16.87 -5.85
C LYS A 16 -21.04 16.27 -4.68
N PRO A 17 -21.43 15.09 -4.16
CA PRO A 17 -20.75 14.51 -3.01
C PRO A 17 -19.27 14.46 -3.39
N LYS A 18 -18.44 15.24 -2.69
CA LYS A 18 -16.99 15.22 -2.90
C LYS A 18 -16.60 13.77 -2.71
N LYS A 19 -16.32 13.06 -3.82
CA LYS A 19 -15.83 11.68 -3.79
C LYS A 19 -14.72 11.68 -2.74
N LYS A 20 -14.96 11.03 -1.59
CA LYS A 20 -13.97 10.93 -0.52
C LYS A 20 -12.78 10.23 -1.15
N LYS A 21 -11.79 11.01 -1.61
CA LYS A 21 -10.54 10.46 -2.10
C LYS A 21 -9.97 9.71 -0.90
N HIS A 22 -9.84 8.39 -0.99
CA HIS A 22 -9.17 7.63 0.05
C HIS A 22 -7.72 8.09 0.12
N ILE A 23 -7.44 8.95 1.09
CA ILE A 23 -6.10 9.47 1.38
C ILE A 23 -5.43 8.48 2.32
N ILE A 24 -4.17 8.16 2.03
CA ILE A 24 -3.37 7.29 2.89
C ILE A 24 -3.21 7.93 4.28
N SER A 25 -3.38 7.12 5.33
CA SER A 25 -3.12 7.51 6.71
C SER A 25 -1.68 8.01 6.92
N ARG A 26 -1.44 8.82 7.96
CA ARG A 26 -0.09 9.34 8.25
C ARG A 26 0.88 8.22 8.63
N SER A 27 0.44 7.21 9.36
CA SER A 27 1.24 6.06 9.77
C SER A 27 1.65 5.21 8.57
N ASP A 28 0.71 4.91 7.66
CA ASP A 28 1.00 4.14 6.45
C ASP A 28 1.96 4.92 5.52
N ARG A 29 1.81 6.26 5.41
CA ARG A 29 2.78 7.09 4.69
C ARG A 29 4.20 6.96 5.24
N LYS A 30 4.37 6.95 6.56
CA LYS A 30 5.69 6.73 7.20
C LYS A 30 6.24 5.34 6.85
N ARG A 31 5.41 4.29 6.97
CA ARG A 31 5.81 2.91 6.64
C ARG A 31 6.23 2.77 5.17
N LEU A 32 5.46 3.35 4.25
CA LEU A 32 5.76 3.37 2.81
C LEU A 32 7.06 4.13 2.50
N ALA A 33 7.31 5.26 3.17
CA ALA A 33 8.54 6.01 3.00
C ALA A 33 9.78 5.22 3.48
N VAL A 34 9.66 4.52 4.62
CA VAL A 34 10.73 3.66 5.14
C VAL A 34 10.98 2.47 4.20
N ALA A 35 9.92 1.81 3.76
CA ALA A 35 10.01 0.69 2.80
C ALA A 35 10.63 1.14 1.47
N HIS A 36 10.25 2.30 0.94
CA HIS A 36 10.87 2.89 -0.25
C HIS A 36 12.37 3.11 -0.06
N PHE A 37 12.78 3.67 1.08
CA PHE A 37 14.19 3.87 1.38
C PHE A 37 14.98 2.57 1.54
N GLN A 38 14.38 1.53 2.15
CA GLN A 38 14.98 0.21 2.25
C GLN A 38 15.18 -0.44 0.87
N MET A 39 14.18 -0.33 -0.01
CA MET A 39 14.29 -0.80 -1.40
C MET A 39 15.42 -0.06 -2.14
N TYR A 40 15.44 1.28 -2.03
CA TYR A 40 16.50 2.10 -2.64
C TYR A 40 17.88 1.67 -2.14
N ARG A 41 18.04 1.54 -0.81
CA ARG A 41 19.32 1.15 -0.20
C ARG A 41 19.77 -0.23 -0.68
N ALA A 42 18.86 -1.20 -0.73
CA ALA A 42 19.16 -2.55 -1.18
C ALA A 42 19.64 -2.57 -2.63
N MET A 43 18.93 -1.89 -3.53
CA MET A 43 19.28 -1.85 -4.95
C MET A 43 20.54 -1.01 -5.20
N PHE A 44 20.71 0.10 -4.49
CA PHE A 44 21.92 0.91 -4.55
C PHE A 44 23.15 0.08 -4.17
N LEU A 45 23.12 -0.58 -3.00
CA LEU A 45 24.24 -1.40 -2.54
C LEU A 45 24.46 -2.63 -3.43
N LYS A 46 23.40 -3.20 -4.00
CA LYS A 46 23.54 -4.26 -5.02
C LYS A 46 24.34 -3.75 -6.23
N GLY A 47 24.02 -2.57 -6.74
CA GLY A 47 24.77 -1.95 -7.84
C GLY A 47 26.23 -1.70 -7.49
N ILE A 48 26.50 -1.15 -6.31
CA ILE A 48 27.88 -0.94 -5.83
C ILE A 48 28.65 -2.26 -5.75
N LEU A 49 28.05 -3.32 -5.19
CA LEU A 49 28.69 -4.65 -5.12
C LEU A 49 28.95 -5.27 -6.50
N SER A 50 28.19 -4.87 -7.51
CA SER A 50 28.42 -5.25 -8.91
C SER A 50 29.46 -4.36 -9.63
N GLY A 51 30.18 -3.51 -8.90
CA GLY A 51 31.23 -2.64 -9.45
C GLY A 51 30.73 -1.34 -10.07
N MET A 52 29.44 -0.98 -9.90
CA MET A 52 28.93 0.29 -10.41
C MET A 52 29.47 1.48 -9.61
N THR A 53 29.66 2.62 -10.28
CA THR A 53 29.95 3.89 -9.61
C THR A 53 28.75 4.34 -8.75
N ILE A 54 28.99 5.24 -7.79
CA ILE A 54 27.91 5.78 -6.93
C ILE A 54 26.77 6.39 -7.75
N GLY A 55 27.08 7.14 -8.81
CA GLY A 55 26.14 7.72 -9.75
C GLY A 55 25.30 6.66 -10.46
N ALA A 56 25.95 5.69 -11.08
CA ALA A 56 25.29 4.61 -11.82
C ALA A 56 24.42 3.73 -10.90
N ALA A 57 24.94 3.34 -9.74
CA ALA A 57 24.21 2.54 -8.75
C ALA A 57 22.95 3.26 -8.24
N SER A 58 23.05 4.57 -7.97
CA SER A 58 21.91 5.38 -7.54
C SER A 58 20.86 5.50 -8.63
N HIS A 59 21.29 5.78 -9.87
CA HIS A 59 20.42 5.87 -11.02
C HIS A 59 19.67 4.56 -11.29
N ASN A 60 20.39 3.44 -11.32
CA ASN A 60 19.82 2.12 -11.52
C ASN A 60 18.82 1.75 -10.42
N ALA A 61 19.13 2.04 -9.14
CA ALA A 61 18.20 1.82 -8.04
C ALA A 61 16.86 2.56 -8.23
N PHE A 62 16.89 3.81 -8.68
CA PHE A 62 15.66 4.56 -8.98
C PHE A 62 14.92 4.04 -10.21
N GLN A 63 15.63 3.64 -11.26
CA GLN A 63 15.02 3.03 -12.44
C GLN A 63 14.29 1.73 -12.07
N PHE A 64 14.95 0.85 -11.32
CA PHE A 64 14.36 -0.40 -10.84
C PHE A 64 13.08 -0.14 -10.03
N ILE A 65 13.13 0.79 -9.07
CA ILE A 65 11.94 1.14 -8.28
C ILE A 65 10.86 1.73 -9.17
N ASN A 66 11.21 2.61 -10.10
CA ASN A 66 10.24 3.21 -11.02
C ASN A 66 9.55 2.15 -11.87
N ALA A 67 10.31 1.22 -12.45
CA ALA A 67 9.77 0.10 -13.21
C ALA A 67 8.82 -0.74 -12.36
N LYS A 68 9.23 -1.11 -11.14
CA LYS A 68 8.39 -1.89 -10.22
C LYS A 68 7.10 -1.19 -9.81
N LEU A 69 7.15 0.13 -9.60
CA LEU A 69 5.95 0.92 -9.28
C LEU A 69 5.05 1.13 -10.50
N SER A 70 5.62 1.15 -11.71
CA SER A 70 4.88 1.38 -12.95
C SER A 70 3.96 0.22 -13.31
N THR A 71 4.27 -1.00 -12.85
CA THR A 71 3.43 -2.20 -13.01
C THR A 71 2.31 -2.32 -11.97
N MET A 72 2.25 -1.42 -10.99
CA MET A 72 1.19 -1.40 -9.97
C MET A 72 0.00 -0.55 -10.43
N ASP A 73 -1.19 -0.83 -9.89
CA ASP A 73 -2.39 -0.05 -10.19
C ASP A 73 -2.19 1.44 -9.86
N ARG A 74 -2.18 2.28 -10.90
CA ARG A 74 -1.99 3.74 -10.79
C ARG A 74 -3.15 4.43 -10.09
N ASN A 75 -4.32 3.81 -9.98
CA ASN A 75 -5.47 4.37 -9.29
C ASN A 75 -5.39 4.19 -7.77
N ASN A 76 -4.66 3.16 -7.32
CA ASN A 76 -4.44 2.90 -5.90
C ASN A 76 -3.69 4.08 -5.22
N PRO A 77 -4.19 4.59 -4.09
CA PRO A 77 -3.55 5.71 -3.39
C PRO A 77 -2.11 5.39 -2.98
N VAL A 78 -1.80 4.14 -2.60
CA VAL A 78 -0.45 3.67 -2.24
C VAL A 78 0.53 3.83 -3.40
N THR A 79 0.15 3.36 -4.60
CA THR A 79 0.97 3.51 -5.82
C THR A 79 1.20 4.99 -6.12
N LYS A 80 0.16 5.83 -6.08
CA LYS A 80 0.29 7.29 -6.31
C LYS A 80 1.28 7.93 -5.33
N PHE A 81 1.24 7.54 -4.07
CA PHE A 81 2.14 8.05 -3.05
C PHE A 81 3.59 7.57 -3.27
N LEU A 82 3.79 6.28 -3.58
CA LEU A 82 5.11 5.73 -3.86
C LEU A 82 5.74 6.37 -5.11
N LEU A 83 4.98 6.56 -6.19
CA LEU A 83 5.43 7.27 -7.39
C LEU A 83 5.85 8.71 -7.06
N ARG A 84 5.06 9.41 -6.23
CA ARG A 84 5.39 10.78 -5.78
C ARG A 84 6.67 10.82 -4.96
N ILE A 85 6.84 9.90 -4.01
CA ILE A 85 8.08 9.79 -3.23
C ILE A 85 9.25 9.48 -4.17
N ASN A 86 9.10 8.52 -5.08
CA ASN A 86 10.17 8.12 -5.98
C ASN A 86 10.63 9.30 -6.85
N LYS A 87 9.70 10.06 -7.43
CA LYS A 87 10.00 11.29 -8.19
C LYS A 87 10.71 12.35 -7.36
N HIS A 88 10.24 12.61 -6.14
CA HIS A 88 10.84 13.64 -5.28
C HIS A 88 12.23 13.22 -4.75
N ARG A 89 12.38 11.95 -4.33
CA ARG A 89 13.64 11.42 -3.81
C ARG A 89 14.68 11.25 -4.90
N SER A 90 14.31 10.74 -6.08
CA SER A 90 15.21 10.66 -7.24
C SER A 90 15.76 12.04 -7.59
N LYS A 91 14.92 13.08 -7.71
CA LYS A 91 15.41 14.46 -7.97
C LYS A 91 16.39 14.95 -6.89
N ARG A 92 16.07 14.75 -5.61
CA ARG A 92 16.94 15.20 -4.50
C ARG A 92 18.26 14.44 -4.42
N ILE A 93 18.22 13.12 -4.60
CA ILE A 93 19.39 12.26 -4.53
C ILE A 93 20.24 12.42 -5.78
N ALA A 94 19.63 12.47 -6.97
CA ALA A 94 20.34 12.79 -8.21
C ALA A 94 21.08 14.12 -8.09
N LYS A 95 20.43 15.18 -7.56
CA LYS A 95 21.13 16.44 -7.29
C LYS A 95 22.35 16.22 -6.39
N ARG A 96 22.20 15.57 -5.24
CA ARG A 96 23.31 15.33 -4.29
C ARG A 96 24.44 14.48 -4.88
N VAL A 97 24.09 13.41 -5.58
CA VAL A 97 25.06 12.47 -6.16
C VAL A 97 25.78 13.12 -7.32
N MET A 98 25.07 13.77 -8.24
CA MET A 98 25.68 14.39 -9.42
C MET A 98 26.55 15.60 -9.10
N THR A 99 26.29 16.28 -7.99
CA THR A 99 27.16 17.36 -7.47
C THR A 99 28.27 16.86 -6.56
N SER A 100 28.33 15.56 -6.25
CA SER A 100 29.41 14.99 -5.44
C SER A 100 30.65 14.74 -6.30
N ARG A 101 31.83 15.01 -5.74
CA ARG A 101 33.11 14.61 -6.36
C ARG A 101 33.25 13.09 -6.51
N ASN A 102 32.54 12.34 -5.67
CA ASN A 102 32.62 10.87 -5.63
C ASN A 102 31.56 10.19 -6.51
N ARG A 103 30.85 10.91 -7.38
CA ARG A 103 29.78 10.31 -8.19
C ARG A 103 30.29 9.17 -9.07
N ASP A 104 31.50 9.32 -9.58
CA ASP A 104 32.15 8.37 -10.48
C ASP A 104 33.08 7.40 -9.72
N ALA A 105 33.15 7.53 -8.38
CA ALA A 105 33.92 6.63 -7.55
C ALA A 105 33.23 5.26 -7.47
N GLN A 106 34.04 4.21 -7.61
CA GLN A 106 33.67 2.86 -7.24
C GLN A 106 34.00 2.68 -5.75
N VAL A 107 33.05 2.13 -4.99
CA VAL A 107 33.27 1.88 -3.57
C VAL A 107 33.79 0.45 -3.42
N ALA A 108 35.05 0.32 -3.02
CA ALA A 108 35.62 -0.96 -2.64
C ALA A 108 35.20 -1.29 -1.20
N PHE A 109 34.50 -2.41 -1.03
CA PHE A 109 34.20 -2.97 0.29
C PHE A 109 35.18 -4.10 0.61
N MET A 110 35.60 -4.20 1.86
CA MET A 110 36.33 -5.39 2.33
C MET A 110 35.47 -6.64 2.20
N PRO A 111 36.04 -7.85 1.98
CA PRO A 111 35.27 -9.09 1.80
C PRO A 111 34.22 -9.35 2.89
N GLU A 112 34.58 -9.12 4.16
CA GLU A 112 33.64 -9.27 5.29
C GLU A 112 32.45 -8.29 5.21
N GLN A 113 32.70 -7.06 4.76
CA GLN A 113 31.66 -6.06 4.57
C GLN A 113 30.75 -6.45 3.39
N GLN A 114 31.34 -6.97 2.31
CA GLN A 114 30.59 -7.46 1.16
C GLN A 114 29.61 -8.56 1.58
N GLN A 115 30.08 -9.58 2.29
CA GLN A 115 29.21 -10.67 2.78
C GLN A 115 28.08 -10.16 3.69
N LYS A 116 28.40 -9.26 4.64
CA LYS A 116 27.40 -8.64 5.53
C LYS A 116 26.36 -7.83 4.75
N ILE A 117 26.78 -7.11 3.70
CA ILE A 117 25.86 -6.34 2.85
C ILE A 117 25.01 -7.28 1.98
N GLN A 118 25.63 -8.27 1.34
CA GLN A 118 24.95 -9.28 0.53
C GLN A 118 23.85 -10.00 1.33
N ALA A 119 24.13 -10.38 2.58
CA ALA A 119 23.14 -10.99 3.46
C ALA A 119 21.97 -10.05 3.82
N LYS A 120 22.20 -8.73 3.90
CA LYS A 120 21.18 -7.73 4.24
C LYS A 120 20.30 -7.29 3.08
N ILE A 121 20.80 -7.37 1.84
CA ILE A 121 20.05 -6.95 0.64
C ILE A 121 18.71 -7.70 0.50
N PRO A 122 18.65 -9.05 0.60
CA PRO A 122 17.38 -9.79 0.56
C PRO A 122 16.43 -9.38 1.68
N GLN A 123 16.94 -9.17 2.90
CA GLN A 123 16.12 -8.79 4.07
C GLN A 123 15.46 -7.42 3.87
N TRP A 124 16.21 -6.41 3.43
CA TRP A 124 15.66 -5.08 3.15
C TRP A 124 14.67 -5.09 1.98
N THR A 125 14.98 -5.85 0.93
CA THR A 125 14.10 -6.01 -0.24
C THR A 125 12.78 -6.68 0.14
N SER A 126 12.85 -7.80 0.86
CA SER A 126 11.69 -8.56 1.33
C SER A 126 10.81 -7.71 2.26
N LYS A 127 11.40 -7.02 3.24
CA LYS A 127 10.68 -6.14 4.15
C LYS A 127 9.97 -5.00 3.43
N ALA A 128 10.61 -4.40 2.42
CA ALA A 128 10.00 -3.35 1.62
C ALA A 128 8.83 -3.86 0.78
N LEU A 129 9.00 -5.00 0.09
CA LEU A 129 7.95 -5.62 -0.71
C LEU A 129 6.76 -6.05 0.13
N PHE A 130 7.01 -6.63 1.30
CA PHE A 130 5.96 -6.99 2.25
C PHE A 130 5.09 -5.77 2.59
N VAL A 131 5.71 -4.65 3.01
CA VAL A 131 4.97 -3.42 3.34
C VAL A 131 4.20 -2.88 2.14
N PHE A 132 4.78 -2.88 0.95
CA PHE A 132 4.10 -2.43 -0.27
C PHE A 132 2.86 -3.29 -0.55
N ASN A 133 3.01 -4.61 -0.59
CA ASN A 133 1.93 -5.52 -0.93
C ASN A 133 0.81 -5.49 0.13
N THR A 134 1.16 -5.50 1.43
CA THR A 134 0.17 -5.41 2.50
C THR A 134 -0.66 -4.13 2.40
N LEU A 135 -0.03 -2.99 2.13
CA LEU A 135 -0.76 -1.72 2.05
C LEU A 135 -1.51 -1.59 0.71
N LEU A 136 -0.98 -2.09 -0.39
CA LEU A 136 -1.71 -2.15 -1.67
C LEU A 136 -3.01 -2.93 -1.51
N GLN A 137 -2.95 -4.14 -0.93
CA GLN A 137 -4.12 -4.98 -0.67
C GLN A 137 -5.10 -4.30 0.29
N ARG A 138 -4.62 -3.74 1.40
CA ARG A 138 -5.47 -3.02 2.36
C ARG A 138 -6.26 -1.90 1.71
N TYR A 139 -5.60 -1.03 0.93
CA TYR A 139 -6.28 0.09 0.28
C TYR A 139 -7.13 -0.33 -0.92
N GLN A 140 -6.83 -1.47 -1.55
CA GLN A 140 -7.71 -2.07 -2.55
C GLN A 140 -9.01 -2.61 -1.92
N MET A 141 -8.93 -3.27 -0.76
CA MET A 141 -10.12 -3.72 -0.01
C MET A 141 -10.97 -2.54 0.48
N LEU A 142 -10.34 -1.50 1.02
CA LEU A 142 -11.05 -0.29 1.45
C LEU A 142 -11.79 0.39 0.30
N ALA A 143 -11.17 0.44 -0.89
CA ALA A 143 -11.82 0.99 -2.08
C ALA A 143 -13.03 0.13 -2.53
N LYS A 144 -12.91 -1.21 -2.49
CA LYS A 144 -14.02 -2.13 -2.80
C LYS A 144 -15.17 -1.98 -1.79
N ASN A 145 -14.87 -1.86 -0.50
CA ASN A 145 -15.89 -1.71 0.54
C ASN A 145 -16.60 -0.36 0.48
N ALA A 146 -15.89 0.71 0.11
CA ALA A 146 -16.49 2.04 -0.07
C ALA A 146 -17.32 2.17 -1.36
N ALA A 147 -17.11 1.28 -2.34
CA ALA A 147 -17.85 1.26 -3.60
C ALA A 147 -19.13 0.42 -3.56
N LYS A 148 -19.33 -0.41 -2.52
CA LYS A 148 -20.63 -1.06 -2.31
C LYS A 148 -21.62 0.02 -1.86
N PRO A 149 -22.76 0.21 -2.56
CA PRO A 149 -23.80 1.09 -2.06
C PRO A 149 -24.23 0.58 -0.68
N ALA A 150 -24.53 1.51 0.23
CA ALA A 150 -25.06 1.21 1.56
C ALA A 150 -26.48 0.61 1.44
N GLN A 151 -26.61 -0.61 0.93
CA GLN A 151 -27.80 -1.42 1.12
C GLN A 151 -27.66 -2.11 2.47
N HIS A 152 -27.97 -1.38 3.54
CA HIS A 152 -28.51 -1.88 4.81
C HIS A 152 -28.64 -0.72 5.79
N SER A 153 -29.72 0.04 5.65
CA SER A 153 -30.35 0.73 6.78
C SER A 153 -31.81 1.01 6.44
N GLN A 154 -32.58 -0.06 6.24
CA GLN A 154 -34.02 -0.05 6.41
C GLN A 154 -34.38 -1.41 7.01
N ASN A 155 -34.57 -1.41 8.33
CA ASN A 155 -35.46 -2.27 9.11
C ASN A 155 -35.06 -2.11 10.59
N SER A 156 -35.33 -0.92 11.14
CA SER A 156 -35.71 -0.83 12.54
C SER A 156 -37.23 -0.89 12.58
N PRO A 157 -37.82 -1.79 13.37
CA PRO A 157 -38.96 -1.41 14.18
C PRO A 157 -38.56 -1.42 15.65
N ALA A 158 -38.98 -0.36 16.32
CA ALA A 158 -38.91 -0.18 17.75
C ALA A 158 -39.66 -1.30 18.48
N THR A 159 -39.05 -1.74 19.59
CA THR A 159 -39.69 -2.13 20.85
C THR A 159 -41.01 -2.90 20.80
N GLU A 160 -40.96 -4.21 21.04
CA GLU A 160 -42.00 -4.87 21.83
C GLU A 160 -41.37 -5.94 22.74
N TYR A 161 -41.48 -5.69 24.05
CA TYR A 161 -41.13 -6.66 25.09
C TYR A 161 -42.23 -7.72 25.18
N LYS A 162 -41.87 -9.01 25.14
CA LYS A 162 -42.56 -10.03 25.95
C LYS A 162 -41.68 -11.25 26.22
N LYS A 163 -41.41 -11.46 27.51
CA LYS A 163 -40.99 -12.72 28.14
C LYS A 163 -42.00 -13.84 27.83
N LYS A 164 -41.49 -15.06 27.62
CA LYS A 164 -41.83 -16.35 28.28
C LYS A 164 -41.16 -17.48 27.48
N GLN A 165 -40.10 -18.11 27.99
CA GLN A 165 -40.04 -19.33 28.82
C GLN A 165 -39.50 -20.53 28.01
N PHE A 166 -38.38 -21.06 28.52
CA PHE A 166 -37.79 -22.40 28.43
C PHE A 166 -38.49 -23.51 27.64
N ALA A 167 -37.72 -24.27 26.84
CA ALA A 167 -37.41 -25.69 27.07
C ALA A 167 -36.54 -26.30 25.94
N GLY A 168 -35.61 -27.20 26.28
CA GLY A 168 -34.89 -28.11 25.37
C GLY A 168 -33.52 -27.59 24.90
N ALA A 169 -32.43 -27.77 25.64
CA ALA A 169 -31.66 -29.01 25.79
C ALA A 169 -31.16 -29.60 24.46
N THR A 170 -29.82 -29.75 24.39
CA THR A 170 -29.05 -30.71 23.57
C THR A 170 -29.16 -30.57 22.04
N THR A 171 -28.09 -30.20 21.34
CA THR A 171 -27.11 -31.21 20.89
C THR A 171 -25.75 -30.57 20.61
N ILE A 172 -24.73 -31.18 21.22
CA ILE A 172 -23.30 -30.99 20.98
C ILE A 172 -22.88 -31.95 19.84
N ILE A 173 -21.77 -31.63 19.17
CA ILE A 173 -20.81 -32.53 18.47
C ILE A 173 -20.98 -32.70 16.95
N SER A 174 -19.82 -32.59 16.28
CA SER A 174 -19.44 -33.06 14.92
C SER A 174 -19.63 -32.00 13.84
N ILE A 175 -18.63 -31.57 13.06
CA ILE A 175 -17.64 -32.38 12.35
C ILE A 175 -16.31 -31.61 12.25
N PHE A 176 -15.30 -32.10 12.98
CA PHE A 176 -13.88 -31.82 12.75
C PHE A 176 -13.21 -33.19 12.60
N LEU A 177 -13.20 -33.76 11.39
CA LEU A 177 -12.27 -34.82 10.93
C LEU A 177 -12.77 -35.35 9.58
N GLN A 178 -12.21 -34.88 8.47
CA GLN A 178 -12.19 -35.66 7.22
C GLN A 178 -11.13 -35.07 6.29
N LYS A 179 -9.88 -35.53 6.49
CA LYS A 179 -8.84 -35.79 5.48
C LYS A 179 -7.45 -35.76 6.13
N ARG A 180 -7.22 -36.74 7.01
CA ARG A 180 -5.90 -37.32 7.29
C ARG A 180 -6.10 -38.81 7.53
N SER A 181 -6.20 -39.57 6.45
CA SER A 181 -5.93 -41.02 6.40
C SER A 181 -6.27 -41.52 5.00
N THR A 182 -5.31 -41.43 4.08
CA THR A 182 -5.09 -42.47 3.07
C THR A 182 -3.60 -42.76 3.14
N LEU A 183 -3.25 -43.55 4.15
CA LEU A 183 -1.99 -44.27 4.26
C LEU A 183 -2.18 -45.63 3.57
N SER A 184 -1.07 -46.14 3.04
CA SER A 184 -0.82 -47.55 2.65
C SER A 184 -1.07 -47.92 1.19
N LYS A 185 0.03 -47.89 0.40
CA LYS A 185 0.67 -49.10 -0.10
C LYS A 185 2.16 -49.00 0.17
#